data_AF-A0A7G7LEW0-F1
#
_entry.id   AF-A0A7G7LEW0-F1
#
_cell.length_a   1.000
_cell.length_b   1.000
_cell.length_c   1.000
_cell.angle_alpha   90.00
_cell.angle_beta   90.00
_cell.angle_gamma   90.00
#
_symmetry.space_group_name_H-M   'P 1'
#
loop_
_entity.id
_entity.type
_entity.pdbx_description
1 polymer ?
#
loop_
_entity_poly.entity_id
_entity_poly.type
_entity_poly.pdbx_seq_one_letter_code
_entity_poly.pdbx_strand_id
1 'polypeptide(L)'
;MSVPRPTSADIASLATELGYAAVADSAVQYTAMISGMLGVYDALDAVPEPAVLPGRPPVDFRRPTVEEDPHHAWEVYTSIPGAESGPLAGIRLGVKDSIMVAGLPMTNGTDVLAEFVPSIDATVVTRALAAGAEIVGKTTNEYFCMSGGSHTAHSGVVHNPHRPGTSAGGSSSGSAVALVTARLT
;
A
#
# COMPACT_ATOMS: atom_id res chain seq x y z
N MET A 1 14.98 -0.09 -14.81
CA MET A 1 15.28 -1.50 -15.13
C MET A 1 14.77 -1.73 -16.53
N SER A 2 15.64 -2.19 -17.44
CA SER A 2 15.35 -2.15 -18.88
C SER A 2 14.07 -2.92 -19.19
N VAL A 3 13.13 -2.25 -19.87
CA VAL A 3 11.86 -2.87 -20.30
C VAL A 3 12.17 -4.10 -21.16
N PRO A 4 11.65 -5.30 -20.81
CA PRO A 4 11.86 -6.49 -21.62
C PRO A 4 11.34 -6.30 -23.05
N ARG A 5 12.09 -6.79 -24.04
CA ARG A 5 11.66 -6.69 -25.45
C ARG A 5 10.68 -7.82 -25.74
N PRO A 6 9.49 -7.51 -26.31
CA PRO A 6 8.57 -8.55 -26.70
C PRO A 6 9.16 -9.35 -27.86
N THR A 7 8.98 -10.66 -27.82
CA THR A 7 9.29 -11.54 -28.94
C THR A 7 8.26 -11.34 -30.06
N SER A 8 8.56 -11.83 -31.27
CA SER A 8 7.56 -11.87 -32.34
C SER A 8 6.35 -12.74 -31.98
N ALA A 9 6.53 -13.74 -31.11
CA ALA A 9 5.43 -14.56 -30.61
C ALA A 9 4.50 -13.75 -29.68
N ASP A 10 5.06 -12.94 -28.78
CA ASP A 10 4.29 -12.04 -27.90
C ASP A 10 3.48 -11.04 -28.74
N ILE A 11 4.11 -10.47 -29.77
CA ILE A 11 3.46 -9.52 -30.69
C ILE A 11 2.35 -10.20 -31.49
N ALA A 12 2.59 -11.39 -32.05
CA ALA A 12 1.57 -12.12 -32.79
C ALA A 12 0.36 -12.50 -31.92
N SER A 13 0.63 -12.96 -30.69
CA SER A 13 -0.40 -13.32 -29.70
C SER A 13 -1.27 -12.12 -29.36
N LEU A 14 -0.65 -11.01 -28.96
CA LEU A 14 -1.37 -9.79 -28.56
C LEU A 14 -2.11 -9.16 -29.75
N ALA A 15 -1.50 -9.15 -30.94
CA ALA A 15 -2.15 -8.66 -32.15
C ALA A 15 -3.39 -9.50 -32.51
N THR A 16 -3.34 -10.82 -32.30
CA THR A 16 -4.49 -11.71 -32.50
C THR A 16 -5.59 -11.42 -31.48
N GLU A 17 -5.24 -11.30 -30.19
CA GLU A 17 -6.18 -10.98 -29.11
C GLU A 17 -6.90 -9.66 -29.34
N LEU A 18 -6.17 -8.65 -29.84
CA LEU A 18 -6.71 -7.32 -30.12
C LEU A 18 -7.37 -7.18 -31.50
N GLY A 19 -7.39 -8.23 -32.32
CA GLY A 19 -8.04 -8.23 -33.65
C GLY A 19 -7.22 -7.58 -34.78
N TYR A 20 -5.92 -7.39 -34.62
CA TYR A 20 -4.99 -6.86 -35.62
C TYR A 20 -4.32 -7.96 -36.46
N ALA A 21 -5.10 -8.68 -37.27
CA ALA A 21 -4.62 -9.81 -38.06
C ALA A 21 -3.39 -9.48 -38.94
N ALA A 22 -3.39 -8.32 -39.62
CA ALA A 22 -2.26 -7.91 -40.47
C ALA A 22 -0.95 -7.68 -39.67
N VAL A 23 -1.06 -7.28 -38.39
CA VAL A 23 0.08 -7.12 -37.49
C VAL A 23 0.59 -8.49 -37.02
N ALA A 24 -0.32 -9.43 -36.73
CA ALA A 24 0.04 -10.80 -36.37
C ALA A 24 0.80 -11.51 -37.50
N ASP A 25 0.33 -11.37 -38.74
CA ASP A 25 0.98 -11.92 -39.94
C ASP A 25 2.36 -11.30 -40.21
N SER A 26 2.58 -10.07 -39.73
CA SER A 26 3.82 -9.31 -39.92
C SER A 26 4.63 -9.18 -38.63
N ALA A 27 4.39 -10.03 -37.62
CA ALA A 27 4.89 -9.82 -36.26
C ALA A 27 6.40 -9.60 -36.17
N VAL A 28 7.20 -10.31 -36.99
CA VAL A 28 8.67 -10.13 -37.06
C VAL A 28 9.07 -8.70 -37.44
N GLN A 29 8.36 -8.09 -38.40
CA GLN A 29 8.63 -6.70 -38.81
C GLN A 29 8.27 -5.73 -37.70
N TYR A 30 7.14 -5.95 -37.05
CA TYR A 30 6.70 -5.15 -35.90
C TYR A 30 7.62 -5.32 -34.68
N THR A 31 8.25 -6.49 -34.49
CA THR A 31 9.26 -6.70 -33.44
C THR A 31 10.42 -5.73 -33.57
N ALA A 32 10.96 -5.54 -34.78
CA ALA A 32 12.08 -4.64 -35.00
C ALA A 32 11.69 -3.18 -34.72
N MET A 33 10.52 -2.76 -35.19
CA MET A 33 10.00 -1.41 -34.96
C MET A 33 9.74 -1.14 -33.47
N ILE A 34 9.03 -2.05 -32.78
CA ILE A 34 8.71 -1.93 -31.35
C ILE A 34 9.99 -1.95 -30.52
N SER A 35 10.94 -2.82 -30.83
CA SER A 35 12.24 -2.88 -30.13
C SER A 35 13.02 -1.57 -30.26
N GLY A 36 13.01 -0.95 -31.45
CA GLY A 36 13.60 0.36 -31.68
C GLY A 36 12.93 1.46 -30.85
N MET A 37 11.60 1.48 -30.82
CA MET A 37 10.83 2.43 -30.00
C MET A 37 11.11 2.25 -28.50
N LEU A 38 11.23 1.01 -28.03
CA LEU A 38 11.54 0.71 -26.63
C LEU A 38 12.94 1.15 -26.21
N GLY A 39 13.84 1.47 -27.15
CA GLY A 39 15.14 2.06 -26.84
C GLY A 39 15.07 3.39 -26.08
N VAL A 40 13.94 4.12 -26.16
CA VAL A 40 13.71 5.31 -25.33
C VAL A 40 13.68 4.98 -23.83
N TYR A 41 13.20 3.79 -23.46
CA TYR A 41 13.15 3.37 -22.05
C TYR A 41 14.54 3.02 -21.51
N ASP A 42 15.44 2.50 -22.35
CA ASP A 42 16.85 2.31 -21.94
C ASP A 42 17.53 3.66 -21.70
N ALA A 43 17.25 4.64 -22.56
CA ALA A 43 17.80 5.97 -22.40
C ALA A 43 17.29 6.61 -21.10
N LEU A 44 16.01 6.41 -20.76
CA LEU A 44 15.42 6.85 -19.49
C LEU A 44 16.05 6.13 -18.29
N ASP A 45 16.26 4.82 -18.37
CA ASP A 45 16.91 4.05 -17.30
C ASP A 45 18.38 4.43 -17.07
N ALA A 46 19.05 4.98 -18.09
CA ALA A 46 20.40 5.51 -17.97
C ALA A 46 20.44 6.91 -17.34
N VAL A 47 19.30 7.60 -17.24
CA VAL A 47 19.21 8.87 -16.51
C VAL A 47 19.36 8.58 -15.02
N PRO A 48 20.26 9.28 -14.31
CA PRO A 48 20.35 9.13 -12.85
C PRO A 48 19.00 9.41 -12.21
N GLU A 49 18.52 8.45 -11.40
CA GLU A 49 17.30 8.63 -10.63
C GLU A 49 17.41 9.90 -9.77
N PRO A 50 16.40 10.78 -9.77
CA PRO A 50 16.40 11.93 -8.88
C PRO A 50 16.48 11.43 -7.43
N ALA A 51 17.12 12.23 -6.58
CA ALA A 51 17.19 11.93 -5.16
C ALA A 51 15.76 11.76 -4.60
N VAL A 52 15.39 10.53 -4.29
CA VAL A 52 14.18 10.23 -3.54
C VAL A 52 14.40 10.77 -2.12
N LEU A 53 13.33 11.29 -1.50
CA LEU A 53 13.39 11.64 -0.08
C LEU A 53 13.96 10.44 0.70
N PRO A 54 14.88 10.65 1.66
CA PRO A 54 15.53 9.55 2.35
C PRO A 54 14.45 8.67 2.99
N GLY A 55 14.46 7.40 2.59
CA GLY A 55 13.60 6.40 3.21
C GLY A 55 13.98 6.19 4.67
N ARG A 56 13.04 5.69 5.46
CA ARG A 56 13.30 5.26 6.83
C ARG A 56 14.06 3.91 6.82
N PRO A 57 14.95 3.65 7.79
CA PRO A 57 15.42 2.29 8.06
C PRO A 57 14.25 1.31 8.29
N PRO A 58 14.48 0.00 8.20
CA PRO A 58 13.47 -0.99 8.61
C PRO A 58 12.94 -0.70 10.01
N VAL A 59 11.62 -0.85 10.18
CA VAL A 59 10.93 -0.60 11.45
C VAL A 59 10.48 -1.94 12.02
N ASP A 60 10.67 -2.13 13.32
CA ASP A 60 10.12 -3.29 14.01
C ASP A 60 8.60 -3.20 14.08
N PHE A 61 7.94 -4.30 13.70
CA PHE A 61 6.49 -4.43 13.79
C PHE A 61 6.10 -5.87 14.12
N ARG A 62 4.86 -6.05 14.57
CA ARG A 62 4.25 -7.37 14.76
C ARG A 62 2.76 -7.31 14.45
N ARG A 63 2.16 -8.45 14.11
CA ARG A 63 0.70 -8.57 13.98
C ARG A 63 0.07 -8.82 15.36
N PRO A 64 -1.10 -8.24 15.67
CA PRO A 64 -1.83 -8.54 16.90
C PRO A 64 -2.30 -10.00 16.93
N THR A 65 -2.44 -10.58 18.13
CA THR A 65 -3.25 -11.80 18.30
C THR A 65 -4.75 -11.44 18.38
N VAL A 66 -5.62 -12.43 18.26
CA VAL A 66 -7.07 -12.25 18.38
C VAL A 66 -7.46 -11.71 19.76
N GLU A 67 -6.72 -12.09 20.81
CA GLU A 67 -6.95 -11.60 22.18
C GLU A 67 -6.56 -10.13 22.33
N GLU A 68 -5.51 -9.68 21.62
CA GLU A 68 -5.04 -8.28 21.64
C GLU A 68 -5.90 -7.36 20.77
N ASP A 69 -6.49 -7.89 19.70
CA ASP A 69 -7.34 -7.14 18.76
C ASP A 69 -8.62 -7.92 18.40
N PRO A 70 -9.57 -8.07 19.34
CA PRO A 70 -10.78 -8.89 19.15
C PRO A 70 -11.74 -8.32 18.11
N HIS A 71 -11.54 -7.07 17.68
CA HIS A 71 -12.36 -6.41 16.67
C HIS A 71 -11.68 -6.29 15.31
N HIS A 72 -10.44 -6.79 15.19
CA HIS A 72 -9.64 -6.75 13.97
C HIS A 72 -9.42 -5.32 13.42
N ALA A 73 -9.15 -4.38 14.32
CA ALA A 73 -8.92 -2.99 13.99
C ALA A 73 -7.51 -2.72 13.42
N TRP A 74 -6.54 -3.59 13.70
CA TRP A 74 -5.12 -3.40 13.45
C TRP A 74 -4.54 -4.49 12.55
N GLU A 75 -3.78 -4.06 11.54
CA GLU A 75 -2.99 -4.96 10.69
C GLU A 75 -1.65 -5.30 11.34
N VAL A 76 -1.00 -4.28 11.90
CA VAL A 76 0.28 -4.38 12.62
C VAL A 76 0.33 -3.37 13.75
N TYR A 77 1.03 -3.73 14.82
CA TYR A 77 1.54 -2.83 15.85
C TYR A 77 3.00 -2.48 15.59
N THR A 78 3.37 -1.26 15.92
CA THR A 78 4.75 -0.76 15.87
C THR A 78 4.93 0.34 16.94
N SER A 79 6.14 0.88 17.05
CA SER A 79 6.42 2.12 17.78
C SER A 79 7.40 2.93 16.97
N ILE A 80 6.90 3.98 16.32
CA ILE A 80 7.72 4.94 15.58
C ILE A 80 7.58 6.29 16.27
N PRO A 81 8.58 6.70 17.07
CA PRO A 81 8.53 7.99 17.74
C PRO A 81 8.65 9.14 16.74
N GLY A 82 7.88 10.20 16.98
CA GLY A 82 8.01 11.49 16.32
C GLY A 82 9.08 12.36 16.99
N ALA A 83 9.04 13.67 16.71
CA ALA A 83 9.85 14.67 17.38
C ALA A 83 9.55 14.72 18.89
N GLU A 84 10.57 15.04 19.71
CA GLU A 84 10.43 15.09 21.19
C GLU A 84 9.42 16.13 21.68
N SER A 85 9.09 17.13 20.85
CA SER A 85 8.14 18.18 21.17
C SER A 85 7.35 18.59 19.92
N GLY A 86 6.19 19.22 20.16
CA GLY A 86 5.30 19.67 19.10
C GLY A 86 3.83 19.55 19.53
N PRO A 87 2.88 20.01 18.70
CA PRO A 87 1.47 20.02 19.05
C PRO A 87 0.85 18.63 19.18
N LEU A 88 1.52 17.58 18.71
CA LEU A 88 1.09 16.19 18.83
C LEU A 88 2.03 15.36 19.75
N ALA A 89 2.92 16.01 20.50
CA ALA A 89 3.79 15.31 21.45
C ALA A 89 2.94 14.52 22.47
N GLY A 90 3.24 13.23 22.63
CA GLY A 90 2.49 12.31 23.49
C GLY A 90 1.22 11.73 22.84
N ILE A 91 0.86 12.14 21.62
CA ILE A 91 -0.28 11.56 20.90
C ILE A 91 0.14 10.29 20.18
N ARG A 92 -0.61 9.22 20.43
CA ARG A 92 -0.48 7.93 19.75
C ARG A 92 -1.40 7.90 18.52
N LEU A 93 -0.84 7.60 17.35
CA LEU A 93 -1.52 7.66 16.06
C LEU A 93 -1.53 6.29 15.36
N GLY A 94 -2.72 5.76 15.11
CA GLY A 94 -2.92 4.68 14.15
C GLY A 94 -3.04 5.23 12.73
N VAL A 95 -2.35 4.62 11.77
CA VAL A 95 -2.36 5.07 10.36
C VAL A 95 -3.15 4.08 9.52
N LYS A 96 -4.16 4.54 8.78
CA LYS A 96 -4.92 3.67 7.86
C LYS A 96 -3.98 2.93 6.93
N ASP A 97 -4.20 1.63 6.73
CA ASP A 97 -3.23 0.79 6.03
C ASP A 97 -2.97 1.25 4.58
N SER A 98 -3.96 1.84 3.92
CA SER A 98 -3.85 2.52 2.63
C SER A 98 -2.91 3.75 2.58
N ILE A 99 -2.34 4.19 3.70
CA ILE A 99 -1.43 5.32 3.82
C ILE A 99 -0.01 4.78 4.08
N MET A 100 0.93 5.18 3.23
CA MET A 100 2.31 4.72 3.30
C MET A 100 3.01 5.22 4.57
N VAL A 101 3.65 4.28 5.27
CA VAL A 101 4.61 4.52 6.35
C VAL A 101 5.86 3.72 5.98
N ALA A 102 6.98 4.40 5.74
CA ALA A 102 8.21 3.78 5.26
C ALA A 102 8.64 2.63 6.18
N GLY A 103 8.92 1.47 5.60
CA GLY A 103 9.41 0.30 6.33
C GLY A 103 8.34 -0.54 7.05
N LEU A 104 7.06 -0.14 7.02
CA LEU A 104 5.95 -0.98 7.50
C LEU A 104 5.21 -1.65 6.34
N PRO A 105 4.76 -2.91 6.47
CA PRO A 105 3.94 -3.54 5.44
C PRO A 105 2.65 -2.76 5.19
N MET A 106 2.18 -2.77 3.95
CA MET A 106 0.97 -2.11 3.51
C MET A 106 0.24 -2.99 2.50
N THR A 107 -0.93 -3.50 2.88
CA THR A 107 -1.77 -4.36 2.04
C THR A 107 -2.92 -3.58 1.40
N ASN A 108 -3.29 -2.40 1.91
CA ASN A 108 -4.50 -1.67 1.49
C ASN A 108 -5.76 -2.57 1.53
N GLY A 109 -5.81 -3.48 2.49
CA GLY A 109 -6.91 -4.44 2.64
C GLY A 109 -6.97 -5.53 1.56
N THR A 110 -5.95 -5.66 0.69
CA THR A 110 -5.89 -6.64 -0.40
C THR A 110 -4.69 -7.59 -0.27
N ASP A 111 -4.86 -8.82 -0.73
CA ASP A 111 -3.78 -9.79 -0.93
C ASP A 111 -2.81 -9.43 -2.07
N VAL A 112 -3.25 -8.62 -3.04
CA VAL A 112 -2.40 -8.19 -4.17
C VAL A 112 -1.16 -7.42 -3.69
N LEU A 113 -1.26 -6.74 -2.56
CA LEU A 113 -0.16 -5.96 -1.96
C LEU A 113 0.41 -6.63 -0.70
N ALA A 114 0.21 -7.93 -0.51
CA ALA A 114 0.65 -8.63 0.71
C ALA A 114 2.16 -8.48 1.02
N GLU A 115 2.99 -8.33 -0.01
CA GLU A 115 4.45 -8.19 0.10
C GLU A 115 4.93 -6.74 -0.07
N PHE A 116 4.02 -5.77 -0.22
CA PHE A 116 4.41 -4.39 -0.45
C PHE A 116 4.84 -3.70 0.85
N VAL A 117 6.05 -3.15 0.84
CA VAL A 117 6.61 -2.28 1.88
C VAL A 117 7.02 -0.96 1.22
N PRO A 118 6.36 0.17 1.53
CA PRO A 118 6.70 1.44 0.94
C PRO A 118 8.07 1.92 1.45
N SER A 119 8.81 2.59 0.57
CA SER A 119 10.12 3.17 0.88
C SER A 119 10.04 4.59 1.43
N ILE A 120 8.87 5.23 1.36
CA ILE A 120 8.65 6.62 1.77
C ILE A 120 7.45 6.75 2.71
N ASP A 121 7.54 7.71 3.63
CA ASP A 121 6.40 8.14 4.43
C ASP A 121 5.47 8.99 3.54
N ALA A 122 4.16 8.80 3.67
CA ALA A 122 3.20 9.75 3.13
C ALA A 122 3.38 11.13 3.79
N THR A 123 3.12 12.22 3.08
CA THR A 123 3.31 13.58 3.62
C THR A 123 2.61 13.82 4.96
N VAL A 124 1.43 13.24 5.17
CA VAL A 124 0.68 13.34 6.45
C VAL A 124 1.40 12.62 7.59
N VAL A 125 2.07 11.51 7.29
CA VAL A 125 2.87 10.72 8.23
C VAL A 125 4.11 11.52 8.62
N THR A 126 4.85 12.06 7.65
CA THR A 126 5.99 12.95 7.90
C THR A 126 5.62 14.13 8.77
N ARG A 127 4.48 14.79 8.49
CA ARG A 127 4.00 15.94 9.27
C ARG A 127 3.58 15.55 10.68
N ALA A 128 2.90 14.41 10.85
CA ALA A 128 2.49 13.94 12.17
C ALA A 128 3.69 13.64 13.07
N LEU A 129 4.68 12.93 12.53
CA LEU A 129 5.94 12.65 13.22
C LEU A 129 6.71 13.94 13.56
N ALA A 130 6.84 14.87 12.61
CA ALA A 130 7.49 16.17 12.85
C ALA A 130 6.75 17.01 13.91
N ALA A 131 5.43 16.82 14.06
CA ALA A 131 4.61 17.46 15.09
C ALA A 131 4.65 16.72 16.44
N GLY A 132 5.36 15.59 16.54
CA GLY A 132 5.59 14.85 17.78
C GLY A 132 4.69 13.63 18.01
N ALA A 133 3.85 13.24 17.05
CA ALA A 133 3.02 12.05 17.19
C ALA A 133 3.87 10.77 17.13
N GLU A 134 3.50 9.76 17.92
CA GLU A 134 4.04 8.40 17.80
C GLU A 134 3.11 7.56 16.92
N ILE A 135 3.65 6.93 15.87
CA ILE A 135 2.87 5.96 15.09
C ILE A 135 2.92 4.62 15.80
N VAL A 136 1.75 4.07 16.11
CA VAL A 136 1.63 2.84 16.92
C VAL A 136 1.17 1.62 16.13
N GLY A 137 0.87 1.80 14.84
CA GLY A 137 0.41 0.71 14.00
C GLY A 137 -0.26 1.14 12.70
N LYS A 138 -0.58 0.15 11.87
CA LYS A 138 -1.43 0.30 10.70
C LYS A 138 -2.82 -0.24 11.01
N THR A 139 -3.86 0.54 10.73
CA THR A 139 -5.25 0.13 10.99
C THR A 139 -5.89 -0.45 9.73
N THR A 140 -6.67 -1.52 9.90
CA THR A 140 -7.36 -2.24 8.82
C THR A 140 -8.22 -1.32 7.96
N ASN A 141 -8.25 -1.58 6.65
CA ASN A 141 -9.17 -0.96 5.73
C ASN A 141 -9.73 -1.96 4.72
N GLU A 142 -10.84 -1.59 4.09
CA GLU A 142 -11.51 -2.44 3.11
C GLU A 142 -10.66 -2.67 1.84
N TYR A 143 -10.95 -3.74 1.10
CA TYR A 143 -10.24 -4.15 -0.12
C TYR A 143 -10.13 -2.99 -1.12
N PHE A 144 -8.90 -2.51 -1.36
CA PHE A 144 -8.62 -1.31 -2.18
C PHE A 144 -9.42 -0.05 -1.78
N CYS A 145 -9.88 0.03 -0.54
CA CYS A 145 -10.81 1.04 -0.04
C CYS A 145 -12.19 1.08 -0.73
N MET A 146 -12.60 0.04 -1.47
CA MET A 146 -13.79 0.03 -2.32
C MET A 146 -15.07 -0.49 -1.64
N SER A 147 -15.21 -0.28 -0.33
CA SER A 147 -16.42 -0.65 0.42
C SER A 147 -16.71 0.37 1.52
N GLY A 148 -17.99 0.69 1.71
CA GLY A 148 -18.50 1.45 2.86
C GLY A 148 -18.91 0.58 4.05
N GLY A 149 -18.81 -0.75 3.91
CA GLY A 149 -18.96 -1.70 5.00
C GLY A 149 -17.62 -2.06 5.65
N SER A 150 -17.60 -3.13 6.45
CA SER A 150 -16.39 -3.56 7.17
C SER A 150 -16.06 -5.06 6.99
N HIS A 151 -16.25 -5.58 5.78
CA HIS A 151 -16.32 -7.02 5.50
C HIS A 151 -15.52 -7.48 4.28
N THR A 152 -14.83 -6.58 3.58
CA THR A 152 -14.11 -6.93 2.36
C THR A 152 -12.60 -7.01 2.53
N ALA A 153 -12.04 -6.49 3.63
CA ALA A 153 -10.60 -6.59 3.91
C ALA A 153 -10.14 -8.06 3.85
N HIS A 154 -9.05 -8.32 3.13
CA HIS A 154 -8.51 -9.67 2.94
C HIS A 154 -8.10 -10.33 4.27
N SER A 155 -7.60 -9.53 5.21
CA SER A 155 -7.18 -9.95 6.55
C SER A 155 -8.34 -10.41 7.44
N GLY A 156 -9.58 -10.01 7.12
CA GLY A 156 -10.77 -10.41 7.87
C GLY A 156 -11.77 -9.26 8.11
N VAL A 157 -12.95 -9.61 8.61
CA VAL A 157 -14.03 -8.66 8.92
C VAL A 157 -13.64 -7.80 10.12
N VAL A 158 -13.85 -6.49 10.03
CA VAL A 158 -13.71 -5.58 11.18
C VAL A 158 -15.06 -5.48 11.88
N HIS A 159 -15.09 -5.75 13.19
CA HIS A 159 -16.33 -5.86 13.96
C HIS A 159 -16.68 -4.56 14.69
N ASN A 160 -17.96 -4.17 14.64
CA ASN A 160 -18.45 -3.03 15.39
C ASN A 160 -18.39 -3.30 16.91
N PRO A 161 -17.63 -2.52 17.70
CA PRO A 161 -17.46 -2.77 19.13
C PRO A 161 -18.73 -2.47 19.95
N HIS A 162 -19.63 -1.62 19.46
CA HIS A 162 -20.88 -1.32 20.14
C HIS A 162 -22.00 -2.34 19.86
N ARG A 163 -21.88 -3.10 18.78
CA ARG A 163 -22.87 -4.12 18.39
C ARG A 163 -22.20 -5.25 17.59
N PRO A 164 -21.70 -6.29 18.27
CA PRO A 164 -21.08 -7.44 17.61
C PRO A 164 -21.98 -8.06 16.53
N GLY A 165 -21.36 -8.52 15.44
CA GLY A 165 -22.08 -9.07 14.28
C GLY A 165 -22.66 -8.03 13.32
N THR A 166 -22.37 -6.75 13.51
CA THR A 166 -22.76 -5.68 12.57
C THR A 166 -21.56 -4.94 12.00
N SER A 167 -21.78 -4.24 10.89
CA SER A 167 -20.76 -3.44 10.20
C SER A 167 -20.19 -2.34 11.12
N ALA A 168 -18.87 -2.18 11.11
CA ALA A 168 -18.16 -1.04 11.69
C ALA A 168 -18.12 0.18 10.75
N GLY A 169 -18.65 0.05 9.52
CA GLY A 169 -18.51 1.03 8.45
C GLY A 169 -17.15 0.94 7.75
N GLY A 170 -16.97 1.69 6.66
CA GLY A 170 -15.75 1.65 5.86
C GLY A 170 -15.57 2.86 4.93
N SER A 171 -14.46 2.96 4.20
CA SER A 171 -13.39 1.95 4.15
C SER A 171 -12.38 2.02 5.30
N SER A 172 -12.45 3.05 6.14
CA SER A 172 -11.55 3.25 7.29
C SER A 172 -12.05 2.52 8.54
N SER A 173 -12.49 1.27 8.36
CA SER A 173 -13.15 0.44 9.36
C SER A 173 -12.28 0.28 10.62
N GLY A 174 -11.04 -0.18 10.45
CA GLY A 174 -10.09 -0.36 11.55
C GLY A 174 -9.73 0.94 12.25
N SER A 175 -9.58 2.06 11.53
CA SER A 175 -9.27 3.36 12.15
C SER A 175 -10.37 3.81 13.12
N ALA A 176 -11.63 3.68 12.72
CA ALA A 176 -12.77 4.06 13.55
C ALA A 176 -12.88 3.13 14.77
N VAL A 177 -12.72 1.83 14.58
CA VAL A 177 -12.75 0.86 15.69
C VAL A 177 -11.60 1.09 16.65
N ALA A 178 -10.37 1.25 16.16
CA ALA A 178 -9.19 1.52 16.96
C ALA A 178 -9.37 2.75 17.84
N LEU A 179 -9.94 3.84 17.32
CA LEU A 179 -10.23 5.05 18.09
C LEU A 179 -11.21 4.81 19.25
N VAL A 180 -12.19 3.93 19.05
CA VAL A 180 -13.26 3.66 20.04
C VAL A 180 -12.82 2.62 21.07
N THR A 181 -12.03 1.63 20.68
CA THR A 181 -11.64 0.49 21.52
C THR A 181 -10.31 0.71 22.23
N ALA A 182 -9.35 1.36 21.56
CA ALA A 182 -8.12 1.74 22.20
C ALA A 182 -8.39 3.00 23.05
N ARG A 183 -8.08 2.94 24.34
CA ARG A 183 -7.77 4.15 25.08
C ARG A 183 -6.47 4.70 24.49
N LEU A 184 -6.56 5.44 23.39
CA LEU A 184 -5.49 6.30 22.87
C LEU A 184 -5.29 7.44 23.88
N THR A 185 -4.84 7.07 25.08
CA THR A 185 -4.44 7.94 26.18
C THR A 185 -2.93 7.92 26.28
#